data_AF-A0A7X1I5U3-F1
#
_entry.id   AF-A0A7X1I5U3-F1
#
_cell.length_a   1.000
_cell.length_b   1.000
_cell.length_c   1.000
_cell.angle_alpha   90.00
_cell.angle_beta   90.00
_cell.angle_gamma   90.00
#
_symmetry.space_group_name_H-M   'P 1'
#
loop_
_entity.id
_entity.type
_entity.pdbx_description
1 polymer ?
#
loop_
_entity_poly.entity_id
_entity_poly.type
_entity_poly.pdbx_seq_one_letter_code
_entity_poly.pdbx_strand_id
1 'polypeptide(L)' 'MPTNWPLVDRADGERPPEVVIAQAAARVNHVVIACCDRSGRERGQEWTEGTTIVDDNGRNAATPGPTAPQGPTCP' A
#
# COMPACT_ATOMS: atom_id res chain seq x y z
N MET A 1 -5.49 6.83 6.16
CA MET A 1 -4.11 7.09 6.59
C MET A 1 -3.27 7.37 5.36
N PRO A 2 -2.76 8.60 5.19
CA PRO A 2 -1.72 8.84 4.19
C PRO A 2 -0.45 8.08 4.58
N THR A 3 0.17 7.39 3.64
CA THR A 3 1.38 6.58 3.85
C THR A 3 2.41 6.90 2.77
N ASN A 4 3.69 6.79 3.11
CA ASN A 4 4.81 6.94 2.17
C ASN A 4 5.80 5.82 2.50
N TRP A 5 5.44 4.58 2.19
CA TRP A 5 6.22 3.40 2.60
C TRP A 5 7.31 3.11 1.57
N PRO A 6 8.60 3.26 1.93
CA PRO A 6 9.69 2.91 1.02
C PRO A 6 9.64 1.43 0.68
N LEU A 7 9.94 1.08 -0.58
CA LEU A 7 10.03 -0.32 -0.98
C LEU A 7 11.14 -1.01 -0.18
N VAL A 8 10.78 -2.07 0.54
CA VAL A 8 11.69 -2.94 1.28
C VAL A 8 11.74 -4.32 0.65
N ASP A 9 12.86 -5.01 0.85
CA ASP A 9 13.04 -6.38 0.39
C ASP A 9 12.03 -7.31 1.10
N ARG A 10 11.40 -8.20 0.33
CA ARG A 10 10.43 -9.17 0.81
C ARG A 10 10.41 -10.38 -0.12
N ALA A 11 10.09 -11.55 0.41
CA ALA A 11 10.02 -12.74 -0.43
C ALA A 11 8.90 -12.61 -1.47
N ASP A 12 9.11 -13.24 -2.62
CA ASP A 12 8.15 -13.20 -3.71
C ASP A 12 6.78 -13.72 -3.27
N GLY A 13 5.73 -12.95 -3.58
CA GLY A 13 4.36 -13.27 -3.21
C GLY A 13 3.98 -12.92 -1.77
N GLU A 14 4.91 -12.52 -0.90
CA GLU A 14 4.57 -12.00 0.42
C GLU A 14 3.90 -10.63 0.32
N ARG A 15 2.93 -10.38 1.20
CA ARG A 15 2.34 -9.03 1.32
C ARG A 15 3.38 -8.07 1.91
N PRO A 16 3.34 -6.78 1.53
CA PRO A 16 4.16 -5.78 2.19
C PRO A 16 3.95 -5.79 3.71
N PRO A 17 5.03 -5.72 4.50
CA PRO A 17 4.93 -5.80 5.96
C PRO A 17 4.05 -4.68 6.53
N GLU A 18 4.04 -3.51 5.91
CA GLU A 18 3.21 -2.38 6.32
C GLU A 18 1.72 -2.65 6.14
N VAL A 19 1.34 -3.37 5.06
CA VAL A 19 -0.04 -3.84 4.86
C VAL A 19 -0.42 -4.87 5.91
N VAL A 20 0.49 -5.77 6.30
CA VAL A 20 0.25 -6.75 7.37
C VAL A 20 0.02 -6.04 8.71
N ILE A 21 0.78 -4.99 9.00
CA ILE A 21 0.59 -4.16 10.20
C ILE A 21 -0.78 -3.47 10.16
N ALA A 22 -1.20 -2.93 9.01
CA ALA A 22 -2.53 -2.33 8.85
C ALA A 22 -3.65 -3.36 9.06
N GLN A 23 -3.51 -4.58 8.53
CA GLN A 23 -4.45 -5.69 8.76
C GLN A 23 -4.59 -6.03 10.25
N ALA A 24 -3.46 -6.17 10.95
CA ALA A 24 -3.44 -6.43 12.38
C ALA A 24 -4.09 -5.29 13.18
N ALA A 25 -3.75 -4.04 12.86
CA ALA A 25 -4.31 -2.87 13.53
C ALA A 25 -5.83 -2.77 13.32
N ALA A 26 -6.34 -3.01 12.11
CA ALA A 26 -7.76 -3.02 11.81
C ALA A 26 -8.51 -4.08 12.63
N ARG A 27 -7.99 -5.32 12.62
CA ARG A 27 -8.55 -6.47 13.36
C ARG A 27 -8.62 -6.23 14.86
N VAL A 28 -7.51 -5.76 15.45
CA VAL A 28 -7.38 -5.61 16.92
C VAL A 28 -8.26 -4.47 17.44
N ASN A 29 -8.46 -3.43 16.64
CA ASN A 29 -9.23 -2.25 17.04
C ASN A 29 -10.66 -2.22 16.51
N HIS A 30 -11.07 -3.20 15.69
CA HIS A 30 -12.39 -3.24 15.04
C HIS A 30 -12.71 -1.97 14.23
N VAL A 31 -11.74 -1.50 13.44
CA VAL A 31 -11.87 -0.32 12.60
C VAL A 31 -11.52 -0.62 11.15
N VAL A 32 -12.14 0.12 10.23
CA VAL A 32 -11.75 0.12 8.81
C VAL A 32 -10.54 1.02 8.62
N ILE A 33 -9.54 0.57 7.85
CA ILE A 33 -8.33 1.35 7.55
C ILE A 33 -8.19 1.51 6.04
N ALA A 34 -8.08 2.75 5.58
CA ALA A 34 -7.67 3.07 4.21
C ALA A 34 -6.21 3.53 4.22
N CYS A 35 -5.29 2.76 3.63
CA CYS A 35 -3.91 3.16 3.39
C CYS A 35 -3.82 3.82 2.01
N CYS A 36 -3.24 5.01 1.94
CA CYS A 36 -3.05 5.78 0.71
C CYS A 36 -1.55 6.00 0.51
N ASP A 37 -0.91 5.03 -0.12
CA ASP A 37 0.54 5.00 -0.35
C ASP A 37 0.91 5.63 -1.68
N ARG A 38 2.18 6.01 -1.82
CA ARG A 38 2.73 6.49 -3.10
C ARG A 38 2.94 5.33 -4.08
N SER A 39 2.92 5.66 -5.37
CA SER A 39 3.22 4.74 -6.47
C SER A 39 4.47 5.18 -7.24
N GLY A 40 5.16 4.20 -7.81
CA GLY A 40 6.30 4.35 -8.69
C GLY A 40 7.57 4.83 -8.00
N ARG A 41 8.40 5.53 -8.77
CA ARG A 41 9.66 6.11 -8.33
C ARG A 41 9.55 7.62 -8.24
N GLU A 42 9.94 8.19 -7.11
CA GLU A 42 9.96 9.64 -6.91
C GLU A 42 11.29 10.06 -6.31
N ARG A 43 12.01 10.98 -6.97
CA ARG A 43 13.31 11.50 -6.51
C ARG A 43 14.33 10.40 -6.11
N GLY A 44 14.32 9.26 -6.82
CA GLY A 44 15.23 8.15 -6.56
C GLY A 44 14.74 7.12 -5.54
N GLN A 45 13.59 7.35 -4.90
CA GLN A 45 12.96 6.39 -3.99
C GLN A 45 11.88 5.60 -4.72
N GLU A 46 11.93 4.27 -4.61
CA GLU A 46 10.84 3.38 -5.00
C GLU A 46 9.85 3.23 -3.84
N TRP A 47 8.56 3.24 -4.12
CA TRP A 47 7.51 3.10 -3.11
C TRP A 47 6.93 1.68 -3.10
N THR A 48 6.43 1.25 -1.96
CA THR A 48 5.80 -0.06 -1.76
C THR A 48 4.51 -0.23 -2.58
N GLU A 49 3.88 0.88 -2.96
CA GLU A 49 2.57 0.91 -3.63
C GLU A 49 1.47 0.21 -2.81
N GLY A 50 1.59 0.26 -1.48
CA GLY A 50 0.76 -0.49 -0.53
C GLY A 50 -0.65 0.07 -0.30
N THR A 51 -1.19 0.84 -1.25
CA THR A 51 -2.54 1.39 -1.13
C THR A 51 -3.55 0.25 -1.00
N THR A 52 -4.42 0.31 0.02
CA THR A 52 -5.43 -0.72 0.26
C THR A 52 -6.52 -0.23 1.20
N ILE A 53 -7.72 -0.78 1.08
CA ILE A 53 -8.78 -0.66 2.09
C ILE A 53 -8.84 -1.99 2.83
N VAL A 54 -8.72 -1.93 4.14
CA VAL A 54 -8.81 -3.05 5.06
C VAL A 54 -10.10 -2.94 5.86
N ASP A 55 -10.89 -4.00 5.90
CA ASP A 55 -12.11 -4.08 6.72
C ASP A 55 -11.80 -4.21 8.23
N ASP A 56 -12.84 -4.11 9.05
CA ASP A 56 -12.79 -4.27 10.51
C ASP A 56 -12.34 -5.68 10.97
N ASN A 57 -12.35 -6.65 10.06
CA ASN A 57 -11.87 -8.01 10.29
C ASN A 57 -10.41 -8.21 9.86
N GLY A 58 -9.71 -7.15 9.42
CA GLY A 58 -8.32 -7.20 9.00
C GLY A 58 -8.12 -7.82 7.60
N ARG A 59 -9.14 -7.83 6.74
CA ARG A 59 -9.07 -8.35 5.38
C ARG A 59 -9.03 -7.21 4.37
N ASN A 60 -8.38 -7.44 3.23
CA ASN A 60 -8.39 -6.47 2.14
C ASN A 60 -9.78 -6.46 1.48
N ALA A 61 -10.48 -5.33 1.61
CA ALA A 61 -11.74 -5.07 0.94
C ALA A 61 -11.53 -4.50 -0.47
N ALA A 62 -10.44 -3.75 -0.67
CA ALA A 62 -10.05 -3.24 -1.99
C ALA A 62 -8.54 -3.04 -2.10
N THR A 63 -8.02 -3.20 -3.31
CA THR A 63 -6.68 -2.78 -3.71
C THR A 63 -6.80 -1.90 -4.96
N PRO A 64 -5.81 -1.05 -5.24
CA PRO A 64 -5.70 -0.38 -6.52
C PRO A 64 -5.82 -1.38 -7.66
N GLY A 65 -6.46 -0.93 -8.75
CA GLY A 65 -6.30 -1.59 -10.03
C GLY A 65 -4.88 -1.41 -10.56
N PRO A 66 -4.59 -1.93 -11.76
CA PRO A 66 -3.32 -1.70 -12.43
C PRO A 66 -3.01 -0.20 -12.49
N THR A 67 -1.78 0.19 -12.12
CA THR A 67 -1.30 1.56 -12.31
C THR A 67 -1.39 1.88 -13.80
N ALA A 68 -2.07 2.98 -14.15
CA ALA A 68 -2.13 3.46 -15.52
C ALA A 68 -0.70 3.71 -16.04
N PRO A 69 -0.40 3.44 -17.33
CA PRO A 69 0.91 3.76 -17.88
C PRO A 69 1.21 5.25 -17.64
N GLN A 70 2.36 5.48 -17.03
CA GLN A 70 2.81 6.82 -16.70
C GLN A 70 3.01 7.57 -18.02
N GLY A 71 2.20 8.60 -18.27
CA GLY A 71 2.33 9.42 -19.47
C GLY A 71 3.75 10.02 -19.58
N PRO A 72 4.17 10.50 -20.76
CA PRO A 72 5.50 11.09 -20.92
C PRO A 72 5.70 12.19 -19.88
N THR A 73 6.75 12.05 -19.06
CA THR A 73 7.14 13.08 -18.10
C THR A 73 7.43 14.36 -18.89
N CYS A 74 6.78 15.47 -18.53
CA CYS A 74 7.10 16.79 -19.07
C CYS A 74 8.61 17.04 -18.87
N PRO A 75 9.35 17.46 -19.92
CA PRO A 75 10.78 17.72 -19.84
C PRO A 75 11.12 18.85 -18.85
#